data_AF-A0AAU8FRV6-F1
#
_entry.id   AF-A0AAU8FRV6-F1
#
_cell.length_a   1.000
_cell.length_b   1.000
_cell.length_c   1.000
_cell.angle_alpha   90.00
_cell.angle_beta   90.00
_cell.angle_gamma   90.00
#
_symmetry.space_group_name_H-M   'P 1'
#
loop_
_entity.id
_entity.type
_entity.pdbx_description
1 polymer ?
#
loop_
_entity_poly.entity_id
_entity_poly.type
_entity_poly.pdbx_seq_one_letter_code
_entity_poly.pdbx_strand_id
1 'polypeptide(L)'
;MGYQAGMFTSGSLNIGIGRSAGQKTKGTQNCFLGDESGLKNEAGSYNVFMGAKAGTSNETGNFNTFLGHGAGLSNTNGERNTYLGYAAGGNAGLINATAIGASAMVTGSHCLVLGNNANVGIGYSAPFYQLQLSKSIAAKAGSATWAVLSDLRLKRNVTEFTDGLNQLKQIKPVWFQYNGQAGIETGDKKFVGIIAQEMQKIAPYTIGTFTYQDSLGNKTEYLDYDANAVTYILINSVKEQQRIIEDKEAKIQALESRLEKLERLANVSPGGF
;
A
#
# COMPACT_ATOMS: atom_id res chain seq x y z
N MET A 1 43.36 -8.62 -2.17
CA MET A 1 44.15 -7.53 -2.78
C MET A 1 43.85 -6.23 -2.05
N GLY A 2 44.84 -5.54 -1.50
CA GLY A 2 44.63 -4.35 -0.64
C GLY A 2 45.27 -4.50 0.73
N TYR A 3 45.59 -3.38 1.38
CA TYR A 3 46.24 -3.36 2.69
C TYR A 3 45.37 -4.11 3.72
N GLN A 4 45.92 -5.14 4.36
CA GLN A 4 45.25 -6.02 5.32
C GLN A 4 44.04 -6.82 4.79
N ALA A 5 43.82 -6.89 3.48
CA ALA A 5 42.76 -7.72 2.89
C ALA A 5 43.01 -9.20 3.22
N GLY A 6 42.05 -9.86 3.88
CA GLY A 6 42.14 -11.27 4.28
C GLY A 6 43.27 -11.63 5.26
N MET A 7 43.84 -10.66 5.98
CA MET A 7 45.04 -10.86 6.82
C MET A 7 44.88 -11.92 7.93
N PHE A 8 43.67 -12.10 8.49
CA PHE A 8 43.37 -13.11 9.51
C PHE A 8 42.35 -14.15 9.00
N THR A 9 42.28 -14.34 7.69
CA THR A 9 41.36 -15.31 7.09
C THR A 9 41.86 -16.73 7.31
N SER A 10 41.05 -17.58 7.94
CA SER A 10 41.31 -19.02 8.09
C SER A 10 40.34 -19.90 7.28
N GLY A 11 39.32 -19.31 6.66
CA GLY A 11 38.37 -20.02 5.80
C GLY A 11 38.81 -20.08 4.33
N SER A 12 38.31 -21.06 3.60
CA SER A 12 38.63 -21.29 2.18
C SER A 12 37.67 -20.58 1.22
N LEU A 13 38.13 -20.38 -0.02
CA LEU A 13 37.33 -19.87 -1.15
C LEU A 13 36.74 -18.46 -0.93
N ASN A 14 37.47 -17.60 -0.21
CA ASN A 14 37.07 -16.21 0.02
C ASN A 14 37.82 -15.25 -0.92
N ILE A 15 37.12 -14.27 -1.47
CA ILE A 15 37.70 -13.16 -2.24
C ILE A 15 37.61 -11.89 -1.39
N GLY A 16 38.74 -11.23 -1.15
CA GLY A 16 38.80 -9.95 -0.45
C GLY A 16 39.58 -8.91 -1.25
N ILE A 17 38.94 -7.82 -1.65
CA ILE A 17 39.54 -6.71 -2.41
C ILE A 17 39.17 -5.38 -1.75
N GLY A 18 40.18 -4.58 -1.37
CA GLY A 18 40.01 -3.33 -0.61
C GLY A 18 40.73 -3.38 0.73
N ARG A 19 40.93 -2.22 1.36
CA ARG A 19 41.60 -2.13 2.66
C ARG A 19 40.78 -2.89 3.72
N SER A 20 41.42 -3.83 4.42
CA SER A 20 40.82 -4.66 5.48
C SER A 20 39.57 -5.43 5.05
N ALA A 21 39.37 -5.64 3.74
CA ALA A 21 38.25 -6.43 3.24
C ALA A 21 38.36 -7.88 3.71
N GLY A 22 37.29 -8.40 4.33
CA GLY A 22 37.22 -9.76 4.86
C GLY A 22 38.26 -10.11 5.92
N GLN A 23 38.86 -9.11 6.59
CA GLN A 23 40.07 -9.29 7.41
C GLN A 23 39.95 -10.43 8.43
N LYS A 24 38.79 -10.63 9.06
CA LYS A 24 38.57 -11.63 10.13
C LYS A 24 37.89 -12.93 9.68
N THR A 25 37.82 -13.20 8.38
CA THR A 25 36.98 -14.28 7.81
C THR A 25 37.47 -15.70 8.12
N LYS A 26 36.78 -16.41 9.02
CA LYS A 26 36.97 -17.86 9.26
C LYS A 26 35.97 -18.71 8.48
N GLY A 27 34.84 -18.14 8.06
CA GLY A 27 33.85 -18.80 7.18
C GLY A 27 34.32 -18.95 5.73
N THR A 28 33.54 -19.62 4.89
CA THR A 28 33.93 -20.00 3.53
C THR A 28 33.05 -19.36 2.45
N GLN A 29 33.57 -19.30 1.21
CA GLN A 29 32.80 -18.92 0.02
C GLN A 29 32.18 -17.51 0.09
N ASN A 30 32.94 -16.54 0.60
CA ASN A 30 32.52 -15.13 0.65
C ASN A 30 33.21 -14.27 -0.42
N CYS A 31 32.54 -13.20 -0.86
CA CYS A 31 33.10 -12.17 -1.73
C CYS A 31 32.97 -10.79 -1.07
N PHE A 32 34.11 -10.16 -0.78
CA PHE A 32 34.19 -8.85 -0.15
C PHE A 32 34.94 -7.87 -1.05
N LEU A 33 34.26 -6.83 -1.51
CA LEU A 33 34.82 -5.80 -2.36
C LEU A 33 34.54 -4.40 -1.78
N GLY A 34 35.57 -3.69 -1.35
CA GLY A 34 35.47 -2.35 -0.79
C GLY A 34 36.24 -2.19 0.52
N ASP A 35 36.48 -0.94 0.88
CA ASP A 35 37.08 -0.56 2.16
C ASP A 35 36.26 -1.12 3.34
N GLU A 36 36.87 -1.91 4.22
CA GLU A 36 36.23 -2.52 5.40
C GLU A 36 34.99 -3.38 5.11
N SER A 37 34.83 -3.83 3.86
CA SER A 37 33.76 -4.75 3.47
C SER A 37 33.95 -6.11 4.17
N GLY A 38 32.94 -6.57 4.91
CA GLY A 38 33.01 -7.83 5.68
C GLY A 38 34.10 -7.85 6.77
N LEU A 39 34.56 -6.70 7.26
CA LEU A 39 35.68 -6.57 8.20
C LEU A 39 35.61 -7.54 9.38
N LYS A 40 34.45 -7.63 10.04
CA LYS A 40 34.25 -8.44 11.25
C LYS A 40 33.69 -9.84 10.98
N ASN A 41 33.53 -10.26 9.73
CA ASN A 41 32.92 -11.54 9.41
C ASN A 41 33.76 -12.66 10.02
N GLU A 42 33.34 -13.25 11.14
CA GLU A 42 34.13 -14.27 11.84
C GLU A 42 33.78 -15.65 11.32
N ALA A 43 32.53 -16.09 11.43
CA ALA A 43 32.10 -17.43 11.02
C ALA A 43 31.16 -17.43 9.80
N GLY A 44 30.71 -16.26 9.36
CA GLY A 44 29.75 -16.13 8.26
C GLY A 44 30.29 -16.68 6.94
N SER A 45 29.46 -17.46 6.27
CA SER A 45 29.75 -18.12 4.99
C SER A 45 28.71 -17.74 3.94
N TYR A 46 29.07 -17.87 2.66
CA TYR A 46 28.19 -17.62 1.52
C TYR A 46 27.65 -16.17 1.43
N ASN A 47 28.46 -15.18 1.82
CA ASN A 47 28.09 -13.77 1.76
C ASN A 47 28.72 -13.04 0.56
N VAL A 48 28.00 -12.07 0.01
CA VAL A 48 28.49 -11.15 -1.03
C VAL A 48 28.33 -9.72 -0.54
N PHE A 49 29.43 -9.07 -0.16
CA PHE A 49 29.44 -7.67 0.28
C PHE A 49 30.26 -6.80 -0.66
N MET A 50 29.61 -5.85 -1.34
CA MET A 50 30.27 -4.92 -2.25
C MET A 50 29.93 -3.47 -1.88
N GLY A 51 30.94 -2.65 -1.73
CA GLY A 51 30.84 -1.25 -1.28
C GLY A 51 31.67 -1.03 -0.02
N ALA A 52 32.16 0.20 0.15
CA ALA A 52 32.85 0.57 1.39
C ALA A 52 31.88 0.41 2.58
N LYS A 53 32.36 -0.24 3.63
CA LYS A 53 31.62 -0.59 4.84
C LYS A 53 30.40 -1.51 4.66
N ALA A 54 30.30 -2.22 3.53
CA ALA A 54 29.25 -3.21 3.34
C ALA A 54 29.45 -4.40 4.29
N GLY A 55 28.43 -4.73 5.09
CA GLY A 55 28.47 -5.86 6.03
C GLY A 55 29.60 -5.80 7.08
N THR A 56 30.15 -4.62 7.38
CA THR A 56 31.31 -4.47 8.27
C THR A 56 31.10 -5.11 9.65
N SER A 57 29.88 -5.09 10.17
CA SER A 57 29.55 -5.64 11.49
C SER A 57 29.11 -7.10 11.46
N ASN A 58 29.06 -7.76 10.30
CA ASN A 58 28.66 -9.16 10.23
C ASN A 58 29.68 -9.99 11.01
N GLU A 59 29.24 -10.86 11.92
CA GLU A 59 30.08 -11.73 12.75
C GLU A 59 29.82 -13.19 12.36
N THR A 60 28.56 -13.62 12.35
CA THR A 60 28.21 -15.03 12.08
C THR A 60 27.14 -15.21 10.99
N GLY A 61 26.58 -14.12 10.47
CA GLY A 61 25.49 -14.16 9.50
C GLY A 61 25.90 -14.81 8.18
N ASN A 62 25.01 -15.66 7.65
CA ASN A 62 25.23 -16.45 6.43
C ASN A 62 24.27 -16.05 5.30
N PHE A 63 24.66 -16.33 4.06
CA PHE A 63 23.79 -16.19 2.88
C PHE A 63 23.28 -14.77 2.63
N ASN A 64 24.06 -13.75 2.99
CA ASN A 64 23.66 -12.35 2.82
C ASN A 64 24.25 -11.74 1.55
N THR A 65 23.48 -10.87 0.89
CA THR A 65 23.94 -10.07 -0.25
C THR A 65 23.78 -8.58 0.07
N PHE A 66 24.89 -7.87 0.30
CA PHE A 66 24.90 -6.44 0.62
C PHE A 66 25.68 -5.66 -0.44
N LEU A 67 24.99 -4.81 -1.20
CA LEU A 67 25.58 -4.05 -2.31
C LEU A 67 25.29 -2.56 -2.13
N GLY A 68 26.32 -1.77 -1.88
CA GLY A 68 26.28 -0.32 -1.66
C GLY A 68 27.17 0.12 -0.50
N HIS A 69 27.57 1.40 -0.50
CA HIS A 69 28.33 1.95 0.63
C HIS A 69 27.48 1.90 1.90
N GLY A 70 27.98 1.22 2.93
CA GLY A 70 27.28 1.02 4.21
C GLY A 70 26.08 0.06 4.14
N ALA A 71 25.92 -0.72 3.07
CA ALA A 71 24.83 -1.70 2.99
C ALA A 71 25.00 -2.78 4.07
N GLY A 72 23.96 -3.06 4.84
CA GLY A 72 24.01 -4.05 5.92
C GLY A 72 24.97 -3.74 7.07
N LEU A 73 25.31 -2.46 7.28
CA LEU A 73 26.29 -2.02 8.28
C LEU A 73 26.02 -2.57 9.70
N SER A 74 24.74 -2.68 10.07
CA SER A 74 24.29 -3.10 11.41
C SER A 74 24.01 -4.61 11.53
N ASN A 75 24.14 -5.38 10.44
CA ASN A 75 23.93 -6.82 10.52
C ASN A 75 25.05 -7.48 11.31
N THR A 76 24.74 -8.22 12.36
CA THR A 76 25.73 -8.98 13.16
C THR A 76 25.62 -10.49 12.91
N ASN A 77 24.43 -11.05 13.00
CA ASN A 77 24.19 -12.49 12.86
C ASN A 77 22.98 -12.83 11.98
N GLY A 78 22.39 -11.84 11.30
CA GLY A 78 21.24 -12.06 10.43
C GLY A 78 21.62 -12.86 9.19
N GLU A 79 20.65 -13.60 8.65
CA GLU A 79 20.88 -14.56 7.57
C GLU A 79 19.88 -14.40 6.43
N ARG A 80 20.30 -14.76 5.20
CA ARG A 80 19.45 -14.73 3.99
C ARG A 80 18.90 -13.34 3.68
N ASN A 81 19.62 -12.28 4.05
CA ASN A 81 19.21 -10.91 3.81
C ASN A 81 19.76 -10.37 2.48
N THR A 82 18.98 -9.51 1.82
CA THR A 82 19.41 -8.82 0.60
C THR A 82 19.26 -7.32 0.78
N TYR A 83 20.38 -6.59 0.84
CA TYR A 83 20.39 -5.13 0.97
C TYR A 83 21.09 -4.50 -0.23
N LEU A 84 20.36 -3.74 -1.03
CA LEU A 84 20.84 -3.15 -2.27
C LEU A 84 20.62 -1.64 -2.27
N GLY A 85 21.69 -0.85 -2.14
CA GLY A 85 21.66 0.62 -2.16
C GLY A 85 22.61 1.26 -1.16
N TYR A 86 22.91 2.55 -1.34
CA TYR A 86 23.64 3.35 -0.35
C TYR A 86 22.92 3.28 1.00
N ALA A 87 23.60 2.80 2.04
CA ALA A 87 23.05 2.63 3.38
C ALA A 87 21.74 1.83 3.45
N ALA A 88 21.46 0.94 2.49
CA ALA A 88 20.35 0.01 2.58
C ALA A 88 20.62 -1.01 3.71
N GLY A 89 19.62 -1.37 4.51
CA GLY A 89 19.89 -2.22 5.66
C GLY A 89 18.65 -2.70 6.39
N GLY A 90 18.91 -3.28 7.56
CA GLY A 90 17.90 -3.70 8.51
C GLY A 90 18.46 -3.78 9.92
N ASN A 91 17.58 -4.11 10.86
CA ASN A 91 17.99 -4.40 12.23
C ASN A 91 18.96 -5.59 12.30
N ALA A 92 19.74 -5.66 13.37
CA ALA A 92 20.63 -6.80 13.62
C ALA A 92 19.82 -8.10 13.76
N GLY A 93 20.31 -9.19 13.16
CA GLY A 93 19.74 -10.53 13.36
C GLY A 93 18.44 -10.82 12.59
N LEU A 94 18.06 -9.96 11.64
CA LEU A 94 16.92 -10.26 10.77
C LEU A 94 17.21 -11.48 9.88
N ILE A 95 16.14 -12.20 9.54
CA ILE A 95 16.20 -13.38 8.68
C ILE A 95 15.29 -13.18 7.48
N ASN A 96 15.79 -13.49 6.28
CA ASN A 96 15.01 -13.37 5.03
C ASN A 96 14.39 -11.97 4.88
N ALA A 97 15.18 -10.94 5.13
CA ALA A 97 14.76 -9.55 5.03
C ALA A 97 15.43 -8.89 3.82
N THR A 98 14.64 -8.16 3.04
CA THR A 98 15.12 -7.51 1.82
C THR A 98 14.86 -6.00 1.89
N ALA A 99 15.88 -5.20 1.58
CA ALA A 99 15.78 -3.75 1.45
C ALA A 99 16.44 -3.32 0.14
N ILE A 100 15.68 -2.69 -0.76
CA ILE A 100 16.18 -2.27 -2.07
C ILE A 100 15.94 -0.78 -2.24
N GLY A 101 16.98 0.01 -2.49
CA GLY A 101 16.94 1.46 -2.63
C GLY A 101 17.88 2.18 -1.67
N ALA A 102 18.29 3.40 -2.01
CA ALA A 102 19.12 4.20 -1.13
C ALA A 102 18.41 4.45 0.21
N SER A 103 19.07 4.08 1.31
CA SER A 103 18.60 4.19 2.68
C SER A 103 17.31 3.43 2.97
N ALA A 104 16.94 2.44 2.14
CA ALA A 104 15.83 1.55 2.43
C ALA A 104 16.15 0.73 3.69
N MET A 105 15.20 0.68 4.63
CA MET A 105 15.37 0.04 5.94
C MET A 105 14.26 -0.97 6.21
N VAL A 106 14.63 -2.23 6.42
CA VAL A 106 13.70 -3.30 6.82
C VAL A 106 13.82 -3.59 8.32
N THR A 107 12.69 -3.62 9.03
CA THR A 107 12.69 -3.73 10.50
C THR A 107 12.24 -5.08 11.03
N GLY A 108 11.75 -5.98 10.16
CA GLY A 108 11.27 -7.31 10.52
C GLY A 108 11.79 -8.40 9.58
N SER A 109 11.86 -9.63 10.10
CA SER A 109 12.18 -10.82 9.32
C SER A 109 11.05 -11.12 8.32
N HIS A 110 11.36 -11.80 7.22
CA HIS A 110 10.39 -12.17 6.18
C HIS A 110 9.68 -10.97 5.53
N CYS A 111 10.35 -9.82 5.51
CA CYS A 111 9.82 -8.57 4.97
C CYS A 111 10.64 -8.09 3.78
N LEU A 112 9.97 -7.40 2.85
CA LEU A 112 10.58 -6.68 1.74
C LEU A 112 10.21 -5.19 1.86
N VAL A 113 11.22 -4.32 1.86
CA VAL A 113 11.07 -2.87 1.75
C VAL A 113 11.65 -2.40 0.42
N LEU A 114 10.82 -1.76 -0.39
CA LEU A 114 11.18 -1.19 -1.69
C LEU A 114 11.27 0.34 -1.58
N GLY A 115 12.49 0.82 -1.42
CA GLY A 115 12.87 2.23 -1.34
C GLY A 115 12.72 2.84 0.05
N ASN A 116 13.12 4.10 0.16
CA ASN A 116 12.90 4.97 1.32
C ASN A 116 12.10 6.18 0.83
N ASN A 117 10.83 6.30 1.23
CA ASN A 117 9.89 7.27 0.67
C ASN A 117 9.77 7.19 -0.88
N ALA A 118 9.82 5.97 -1.43
CA ALA A 118 9.73 5.75 -2.87
C ALA A 118 8.31 5.37 -3.33
N ASN A 119 7.99 5.71 -4.57
CA ASN A 119 6.81 5.21 -5.27
C ASN A 119 7.18 3.96 -6.09
N VAL A 120 6.40 2.89 -5.98
CA VAL A 120 6.62 1.60 -6.66
C VAL A 120 5.67 1.50 -7.86
N GLY A 121 6.24 1.57 -9.06
CA GLY A 121 5.53 1.42 -10.32
C GLY A 121 5.71 0.02 -10.89
N ILE A 122 4.61 -0.70 -11.11
CA ILE A 122 4.60 -1.97 -11.86
C ILE A 122 4.13 -1.65 -13.27
N GLY A 123 5.08 -1.50 -14.19
CA GLY A 123 4.83 -1.09 -15.57
C GLY A 123 4.67 0.43 -15.76
N TYR A 124 5.04 1.24 -14.77
CA TYR A 124 5.20 2.69 -14.87
C TYR A 124 6.64 3.09 -14.55
N SER A 125 7.22 4.01 -15.32
CA SER A 125 8.56 4.56 -15.06
C SER A 125 8.55 5.72 -14.05
N ALA A 126 7.42 6.41 -13.91
CA ALA A 126 7.23 7.53 -12.98
C ALA A 126 5.84 7.43 -12.29
N PRO A 127 5.66 6.52 -11.32
CA PRO A 127 4.40 6.34 -10.59
C PRO A 127 4.06 7.56 -9.70
N PHE A 128 2.79 7.94 -9.66
CA PHE A 128 2.25 9.05 -8.87
C PHE A 128 1.78 8.60 -7.48
N TYR A 129 1.42 7.32 -7.34
CA TYR A 129 1.03 6.70 -6.08
C TYR A 129 2.17 5.84 -5.51
N GLN A 130 2.15 5.62 -4.19
CA GLN A 130 3.16 4.79 -3.52
C GLN A 130 3.22 3.36 -4.08
N LEU A 131 2.10 2.82 -4.56
CA LEU A 131 2.04 1.60 -5.37
C LEU A 131 1.08 1.83 -6.54
N GLN A 132 1.56 1.67 -7.78
CA GLN A 132 0.75 1.88 -8.98
C GLN A 132 1.00 0.78 -10.03
N LEU A 133 -0.07 0.22 -10.60
CA LEU A 133 -0.03 -0.80 -11.64
C LEU A 133 -0.49 -0.23 -12.98
N SER A 134 0.23 -0.50 -14.07
CA SER A 134 -0.16 -0.03 -15.41
C SER A 134 -1.33 -0.78 -16.04
N LYS A 135 -1.76 -1.87 -15.40
CA LYS A 135 -2.89 -2.68 -15.85
C LYS A 135 -3.84 -2.91 -14.70
N SER A 136 -5.13 -3.05 -15.02
CA SER A 136 -6.18 -3.43 -14.06
C SER A 136 -6.15 -4.92 -13.72
N ILE A 137 -4.96 -5.49 -13.49
CA ILE A 137 -4.77 -6.89 -13.12
C ILE A 137 -3.91 -6.97 -11.86
N ALA A 138 -4.57 -7.26 -10.75
CA ALA A 138 -3.97 -7.73 -9.51
C ALA A 138 -4.92 -8.77 -8.95
N ALA A 139 -4.39 -9.90 -8.49
CA ALA A 139 -5.21 -11.00 -8.01
C ALA A 139 -4.98 -11.23 -6.52
N LYS A 140 -6.08 -11.22 -5.77
CA LYS A 140 -6.16 -11.77 -4.41
C LYS A 140 -7.29 -12.79 -4.41
N ALA A 141 -7.00 -14.02 -4.00
CA ALA A 141 -8.05 -15.02 -3.91
C ALA A 141 -9.18 -14.54 -2.98
N GLY A 142 -10.43 -14.70 -3.43
CA GLY A 142 -11.65 -14.48 -2.62
C GLY A 142 -12.18 -13.05 -2.48
N SER A 143 -11.40 -11.99 -2.73
CA SER A 143 -11.94 -10.61 -2.71
C SER A 143 -10.98 -9.62 -3.39
N ALA A 144 -11.52 -8.54 -3.96
CA ALA A 144 -10.76 -7.40 -4.49
C ALA A 144 -10.54 -6.28 -3.44
N THR A 145 -11.09 -6.41 -2.24
CA THR A 145 -10.96 -5.40 -1.17
C THR A 145 -9.66 -5.55 -0.39
N TRP A 146 -9.07 -4.43 0.00
CA TRP A 146 -7.92 -4.37 0.88
C TRP A 146 -8.35 -4.46 2.34
N ALA A 147 -7.58 -5.17 3.17
CA ALA A 147 -7.76 -5.12 4.61
C ALA A 147 -7.30 -3.74 5.11
N VAL A 148 -8.19 -3.01 5.80
CA VAL A 148 -7.91 -1.69 6.36
C VAL A 148 -7.96 -1.79 7.89
N LEU A 149 -6.96 -1.22 8.57
CA LEU A 149 -6.94 -1.16 10.03
C LEU A 149 -8.12 -0.30 10.53
N SER A 150 -8.95 -0.85 11.42
CA SER A 150 -10.18 -0.18 11.88
C SER A 150 -10.49 -0.33 13.37
N ASP A 151 -9.54 -0.86 14.16
CA ASP A 151 -9.66 -1.00 15.61
C ASP A 151 -9.84 0.37 16.28
N LEU A 152 -10.75 0.47 17.28
CA LEU A 152 -11.04 1.74 17.98
C LEU A 152 -9.79 2.36 18.62
N ARG A 153 -8.84 1.54 19.10
CA ARG A 153 -7.58 2.01 19.73
C ARG A 153 -6.67 2.74 18.75
N LEU A 154 -6.87 2.53 17.45
CA LEU A 154 -6.13 3.18 16.38
C LEU A 154 -6.84 4.45 15.88
N LYS A 155 -7.94 4.85 16.51
CA LYS A 155 -8.77 6.00 16.11
C LYS A 155 -8.80 7.07 17.21
N ARG A 156 -8.98 8.32 16.80
CA ARG A 156 -9.20 9.48 17.67
C ARG A 156 -10.24 10.39 17.04
N ASN A 157 -10.93 11.20 17.84
CA ASN A 157 -11.96 12.15 17.39
C ASN A 157 -13.07 11.48 16.55
N VAL A 158 -13.62 10.36 17.04
CA VAL A 158 -14.66 9.61 16.34
C VAL A 158 -15.99 10.35 16.45
N THR A 159 -16.53 10.79 15.31
CA THR A 159 -17.86 11.39 15.17
C THR A 159 -18.72 10.60 14.19
N GLU A 160 -20.03 10.80 14.23
CA GLU A 160 -20.96 10.15 13.29
C GLU A 160 -20.76 10.66 11.86
N PHE A 161 -20.91 9.75 10.88
CA PHE A 161 -20.96 10.07 9.46
C PHE A 161 -22.39 9.95 8.97
N THR A 162 -23.00 11.07 8.58
CA THR A 162 -24.45 11.19 8.34
C THR A 162 -24.86 11.29 6.87
N ASP A 163 -23.90 11.42 5.95
CA ASP A 163 -24.22 11.50 4.53
C ASP A 163 -24.90 10.20 4.07
N GLY A 164 -25.93 10.35 3.26
CA GLY A 164 -26.92 9.30 3.01
C GLY A 164 -27.69 9.53 1.71
N LEU A 165 -29.01 9.36 1.74
CA LEU A 165 -29.82 9.29 0.52
C LEU A 165 -29.75 10.57 -0.31
N ASN A 166 -29.61 11.73 0.35
CA ASN A 166 -29.51 13.02 -0.31
C ASN A 166 -28.25 13.15 -1.18
N GLN A 167 -27.10 12.69 -0.70
CA GLN A 167 -25.86 12.66 -1.47
C GLN A 167 -25.94 11.58 -2.56
N LEU A 168 -26.38 10.37 -2.21
CA LEU A 168 -26.45 9.24 -3.15
C LEU A 168 -27.24 9.58 -4.42
N LYS A 169 -28.38 10.27 -4.26
CA LYS A 169 -29.24 10.68 -5.39
C LYS A 169 -28.60 11.66 -6.36
N GLN A 170 -27.55 12.37 -5.95
CA GLN A 170 -26.86 13.36 -6.78
C GLN A 170 -25.70 12.73 -7.57
N ILE A 171 -25.22 11.55 -7.17
CA ILE A 171 -24.11 10.86 -7.83
C ILE A 171 -24.57 10.35 -9.20
N LYS A 172 -23.82 10.69 -10.26
CA LYS A 172 -24.11 10.30 -11.64
C LYS A 172 -23.05 9.32 -12.16
N PRO A 173 -23.41 8.04 -12.38
CA PRO A 173 -22.53 7.09 -13.05
C PRO A 173 -22.37 7.45 -14.53
N VAL A 174 -21.17 7.29 -15.05
CA VAL A 174 -20.83 7.52 -16.46
C VAL A 174 -20.06 6.35 -17.04
N TRP A 175 -20.25 6.11 -18.34
CA TRP A 175 -19.33 5.32 -19.14
C TRP A 175 -18.25 6.23 -19.72
N PHE A 176 -16.99 5.79 -19.71
CA PHE A 176 -15.89 6.58 -20.25
C PHE A 176 -14.77 5.70 -20.82
N GLN A 177 -13.87 6.32 -21.57
CA GLN A 177 -12.59 5.78 -22.05
C GLN A 177 -11.50 6.78 -21.67
N TYR A 178 -10.30 6.31 -21.30
CA TYR A 178 -9.17 7.23 -21.10
C TYR A 178 -8.63 7.72 -22.44
N ASN A 179 -8.10 8.94 -22.45
CA ASN A 179 -7.59 9.61 -23.64
C ASN A 179 -6.05 9.58 -23.77
N GLY A 180 -5.36 8.75 -22.97
CA GLY A 180 -3.89 8.66 -22.95
C GLY A 180 -3.18 9.73 -22.12
N GLN A 181 -3.88 10.79 -21.68
CA GLN A 181 -3.26 11.83 -20.86
C GLN A 181 -2.79 11.29 -19.51
N ALA A 182 -1.84 12.00 -18.90
CA ALA A 182 -1.16 11.59 -17.68
C ALA A 182 -0.47 10.20 -17.76
N GLY A 183 -0.13 9.75 -18.97
CA GLY A 183 0.49 8.44 -19.21
C GLY A 183 -0.46 7.26 -19.01
N ILE A 184 -1.78 7.49 -19.00
CA ILE A 184 -2.79 6.46 -18.76
C ILE A 184 -3.24 5.87 -20.10
N GLU A 185 -2.49 4.86 -20.56
CA GLU A 185 -2.73 4.18 -21.83
C GLU A 185 -3.61 2.93 -21.65
N THR A 186 -4.90 3.03 -21.97
CA THR A 186 -5.85 1.90 -21.85
C THR A 186 -6.43 1.41 -23.17
N GLY A 187 -6.02 1.99 -24.31
CA GLY A 187 -6.64 1.76 -25.61
C GLY A 187 -8.15 2.06 -25.59
N ASP A 188 -8.93 1.36 -26.41
CA ASP A 188 -10.38 1.59 -26.56
C ASP A 188 -11.24 0.96 -25.44
N LYS A 189 -10.62 0.53 -24.32
CA LYS A 189 -11.35 -0.11 -23.23
C LYS A 189 -12.32 0.88 -22.58
N LYS A 190 -13.59 0.49 -22.46
CA LYS A 190 -14.63 1.24 -21.73
C LYS A 190 -14.64 0.89 -20.24
N PHE A 191 -14.90 1.90 -19.42
CA PHE A 191 -14.99 1.83 -17.98
C PHE A 191 -16.29 2.46 -17.49
N VAL A 192 -16.77 2.02 -16.32
CA VAL A 192 -17.83 2.67 -15.56
C VAL A 192 -17.19 3.43 -14.41
N GLY A 193 -17.64 4.66 -14.16
CA GLY A 193 -17.16 5.45 -13.04
C GLY A 193 -18.01 6.69 -12.83
N ILE A 194 -17.36 7.74 -12.30
CA ILE A 194 -17.96 9.05 -12.03
C ILE A 194 -16.98 10.15 -12.46
N ILE A 195 -17.47 11.38 -12.61
CA ILE A 195 -16.63 12.55 -12.88
C ILE A 195 -16.23 13.21 -11.55
N ALA A 196 -14.91 13.30 -11.29
CA ALA A 196 -14.37 13.81 -10.01
C ALA A 196 -14.84 15.23 -9.69
N GLN A 197 -14.91 16.12 -10.68
CA GLN A 197 -15.37 17.51 -10.54
C GLN A 197 -16.85 17.61 -10.14
N GLU A 198 -17.67 16.64 -10.55
CA GLU A 198 -19.08 16.58 -10.14
C GLU A 198 -19.18 16.06 -8.70
N MET A 199 -18.44 15.00 -8.40
CA MET A 199 -18.40 14.40 -7.07
C MET A 199 -17.84 15.34 -6.01
N GLN A 200 -16.90 16.22 -6.37
CA GLN A 200 -16.35 17.24 -5.48
C GLN A 200 -17.43 18.18 -4.92
N LYS A 201 -18.51 18.43 -5.66
CA LYS A 201 -19.64 19.27 -5.21
C LYS A 201 -20.57 18.53 -4.24
N ILE A 202 -20.56 17.20 -4.27
CA ILE A 202 -21.47 16.33 -3.53
C ILE A 202 -20.82 15.84 -2.25
N ALA A 203 -19.61 15.30 -2.35
CA ALA A 203 -18.84 14.69 -1.27
C ALA A 203 -17.34 14.99 -1.47
N PRO A 204 -16.91 16.24 -1.19
CA PRO A 204 -15.55 16.72 -1.50
C PRO A 204 -14.44 15.89 -0.86
N TYR A 205 -14.68 15.30 0.30
CA TYR A 205 -13.73 14.45 1.04
C TYR A 205 -13.39 13.12 0.34
N THR A 206 -14.09 12.79 -0.75
CA THR A 206 -13.77 11.63 -1.62
C THR A 206 -12.78 11.96 -2.73
N ILE A 207 -12.43 13.23 -2.91
CA ILE A 207 -11.63 13.71 -4.03
C ILE A 207 -10.28 14.16 -3.51
N GLY A 208 -9.23 13.51 -4.01
CA GLY A 208 -7.86 13.94 -3.85
C GLY A 208 -7.31 14.54 -5.15
N THR A 209 -6.00 14.70 -5.18
CA THR A 209 -5.25 15.26 -6.30
C THR A 209 -3.95 14.50 -6.48
N PHE A 210 -3.53 14.31 -7.73
CA PHE A 210 -2.19 13.82 -8.05
C PHE A 210 -1.53 14.70 -9.11
N THR A 211 -0.20 14.75 -9.08
CA THR A 211 0.58 15.52 -10.05
C THR A 211 1.24 14.58 -11.06
N TYR A 212 0.91 14.78 -12.33
CA TYR A 212 1.62 14.18 -13.45
C TYR A 212 2.79 15.06 -13.85
N GLN A 213 3.96 14.47 -14.09
CA GLN A 213 5.10 15.16 -14.69
C GLN A 213 5.42 14.51 -16.05
N ASP A 214 5.43 15.30 -17.12
CA ASP A 214 5.79 14.81 -18.45
C ASP A 214 7.31 14.66 -18.63
N SER A 215 7.73 14.14 -19.80
CA SER A 215 9.14 13.94 -20.14
C SER A 215 9.95 15.24 -20.26
N LEU A 216 9.27 16.39 -20.40
CA LEU A 216 9.87 17.71 -20.46
C LEU A 216 9.95 18.36 -19.06
N GLY A 217 9.41 17.70 -18.03
CA GLY A 217 9.37 18.20 -16.66
C GLY A 217 8.17 19.09 -16.35
N ASN A 218 7.22 19.27 -17.28
CA ASN A 218 6.01 20.04 -17.02
C ASN A 218 5.10 19.27 -16.07
N LYS A 219 4.51 19.98 -15.12
CA LYS A 219 3.64 19.40 -14.10
C LYS A 219 2.20 19.80 -14.34
N THR A 220 1.32 18.82 -14.34
CA THR A 220 -0.14 19.00 -14.43
C THR A 220 -0.80 18.31 -13.25
N GLU A 221 -1.66 19.03 -12.55
CA GLU A 221 -2.48 18.47 -11.47
C GLU A 221 -3.79 17.90 -12.03
N TYR A 222 -4.17 16.72 -11.54
CA TYR A 222 -5.42 16.04 -11.86
C TYR A 222 -6.14 15.64 -10.56
N LEU A 223 -7.46 15.46 -10.64
CA LEU A 223 -8.26 14.96 -9.52
C LEU A 223 -8.31 13.42 -9.52
N ASP A 224 -8.28 12.82 -8.34
CA ASP A 224 -8.54 11.39 -8.13
C ASP A 224 -9.80 11.17 -7.26
N TYR A 225 -10.15 9.90 -7.03
CA TYR A 225 -11.38 9.54 -6.32
C TYR A 225 -11.20 8.30 -5.44
N ASP A 226 -11.53 8.45 -4.14
CA ASP A 226 -11.67 7.36 -3.17
C ASP A 226 -13.16 7.04 -2.93
N ALA A 227 -13.58 5.86 -3.40
CA ALA A 227 -14.96 5.39 -3.30
C ALA A 227 -15.36 4.88 -1.90
N ASN A 228 -14.45 4.80 -0.94
CA ASN A 228 -14.71 4.21 0.37
C ASN A 228 -15.92 4.85 1.07
N ALA A 229 -15.98 6.18 1.09
CA ALA A 229 -17.08 6.89 1.75
C ALA A 229 -18.44 6.63 1.08
N VAL A 230 -18.49 6.40 -0.23
CA VAL A 230 -19.74 6.10 -0.95
C VAL A 230 -20.37 4.80 -0.48
N THR A 231 -19.56 3.84 -0.03
CA THR A 231 -20.08 2.61 0.58
C THR A 231 -20.87 2.92 1.86
N TYR A 232 -20.40 3.85 2.69
CA TYR A 232 -21.10 4.25 3.91
C TYR A 232 -22.29 5.17 3.62
N ILE A 233 -22.20 6.03 2.61
CA ILE A 233 -23.36 6.79 2.09
C ILE A 233 -24.46 5.82 1.68
N LEU A 234 -24.13 4.75 0.97
CA LEU A 234 -25.09 3.72 0.56
C LEU A 234 -25.69 3.01 1.78
N ILE A 235 -24.89 2.63 2.77
CA ILE A 235 -25.39 2.02 4.02
C ILE A 235 -26.39 2.94 4.72
N ASN A 236 -26.05 4.22 4.88
CA ASN A 236 -26.94 5.22 5.49
C ASN A 236 -28.21 5.42 4.67
N SER A 237 -28.07 5.49 3.34
CA SER A 237 -29.19 5.60 2.41
C SER A 237 -30.16 4.43 2.54
N VAL A 238 -29.66 3.20 2.67
CA VAL A 238 -30.49 2.00 2.86
C VAL A 238 -31.21 2.06 4.21
N LYS A 239 -30.53 2.46 5.28
CA LYS A 239 -31.17 2.68 6.60
C LYS A 239 -32.26 3.76 6.55
N GLU A 240 -32.01 4.85 5.83
CA GLU A 240 -33.00 5.91 5.62
C GLU A 240 -34.21 5.41 4.83
N GLN A 241 -33.98 4.70 3.73
CA GLN A 241 -35.06 4.10 2.94
C GLN A 241 -35.87 3.11 3.77
N GLN A 242 -35.23 2.28 4.59
CA GLN A 242 -35.91 1.32 5.48
C GLN A 242 -36.84 2.04 6.46
N ARG A 243 -36.38 3.14 7.08
CA ARG A 243 -37.24 3.96 7.96
C ARG A 243 -38.44 4.57 7.22
N ILE A 244 -38.24 5.02 5.98
CA ILE A 244 -39.33 5.55 5.14
C ILE A 244 -40.36 4.46 4.82
N ILE A 245 -39.91 3.23 4.57
CA ILE A 245 -40.80 2.08 4.31
C ILE A 245 -41.64 1.77 5.54
N GLU A 246 -41.01 1.66 6.72
CA GLU A 246 -41.70 1.37 7.98
C GLU A 246 -42.74 2.45 8.34
N ASP A 247 -42.40 3.74 8.15
CA ASP A 247 -43.34 4.85 8.37
C ASP A 247 -44.52 4.81 7.37
N LYS A 248 -44.27 4.43 6.12
CA LYS A 248 -45.32 4.27 5.12
C LYS A 248 -46.24 3.10 5.44
N GLU A 249 -45.71 1.96 5.87
CA GLU A 249 -46.49 0.80 6.28
C GLU A 249 -47.38 1.12 7.49
N ALA A 250 -46.84 1.80 8.50
CA ALA A 250 -47.62 2.24 9.66
C ALA A 250 -48.76 3.19 9.26
N LYS A 251 -48.51 4.11 8.31
CA LYS A 251 -49.55 5.00 7.77
C LYS A 251 -50.61 4.23 6.98
N ILE A 252 -50.21 3.24 6.17
CA ILE A 252 -51.15 2.38 5.42
C ILE A 252 -52.05 1.64 6.40
N GLN A 253 -51.50 1.00 7.43
CA GLN A 253 -52.29 0.29 8.46
C GLN A 253 -53.26 1.22 9.20
N ALA A 254 -52.83 2.44 9.51
CA ALA A 254 -53.69 3.43 10.16
C ALA A 254 -54.84 3.89 9.24
N LEU A 255 -54.56 4.06 7.94
CA LEU A 255 -55.57 4.42 6.94
C LEU A 255 -56.56 3.27 6.72
N GLU A 256 -56.10 2.03 6.60
CA GLU A 256 -56.93 0.82 6.50
C GLU A 256 -57.85 0.68 7.72
N SER A 257 -57.30 0.83 8.93
CA SER A 257 -58.09 0.80 10.18
C SER A 257 -59.17 1.89 10.23
N ARG A 258 -58.90 3.06 9.65
CA ARG A 258 -59.88 4.16 9.57
C ARG A 258 -60.94 3.87 8.51
N LEU A 259 -60.56 3.29 7.39
CA LEU A 259 -61.48 2.91 6.32
C LEU A 259 -62.47 1.86 6.82
N GLU A 260 -62.00 0.81 7.50
CA GLU A 260 -62.88 -0.21 8.10
C GLU A 260 -63.90 0.40 9.07
N LYS A 261 -63.49 1.37 9.89
CA LYS A 261 -64.40 2.08 10.81
C LYS A 261 -65.47 2.85 10.05
N LEU A 262 -65.10 3.54 8.97
CA LEU A 262 -66.04 4.30 8.14
C LEU A 262 -67.02 3.39 7.40
N GLU A 263 -66.54 2.27 6.84
CA GLU A 263 -67.38 1.28 6.16
C GLU A 263 -68.40 0.65 7.12
N ARG A 264 -68.00 0.37 8.37
CA ARG A 264 -68.93 -0.08 9.42
C ARG A 264 -69.99 0.97 9.72
N LEU A 265 -69.62 2.25 9.82
CA LEU A 265 -70.59 3.33 10.09
C LEU A 265 -71.57 3.51 8.91
N ALA A 266 -71.09 3.40 7.67
CA ALA A 266 -71.93 3.50 6.47
C ALA A 266 -72.92 2.33 6.35
N ASN A 267 -72.50 1.11 6.71
CA ASN A 267 -73.37 -0.08 6.73
C ASN A 267 -74.36 -0.11 7.91
N VAL A 268 -74.29 0.84 8.86
CA VAL A 268 -75.23 0.98 9.99
C VAL A 268 -76.29 2.06 9.70
N SER A 269 -76.34 2.63 8.48
CA SER A 269 -77.43 3.53 8.09
C SER A 269 -78.76 2.74 7.99
N PRO A 270 -79.79 3.02 8.82
CA PRO A 270 -80.99 2.21 8.87
C PRO A 270 -81.80 2.36 7.60
N GLY A 271 -82.17 1.23 6.99
CA GLY A 271 -83.44 1.14 6.30
C GLY A 271 -84.56 1.41 7.30
N GLY A 272 -85.26 2.54 7.12
CA GLY A 272 -86.38 3.02 7.94
C GLY A 272 -86.31 4.55 7.94
N PHE A 273 -87.07 5.26 7.11
CA PHE A 273 -88.51 5.25 6.90
C PHE A 273 -88.89 5.65 5.47
#